data_AF-A0A1F5KTD6-F1
#
_entry.id   AF-A0A1F5KTD6-F1
#
_cell.length_a   1.000
_cell.length_b   1.000
_cell.length_c   1.000
_cell.angle_alpha   90.00
_cell.angle_beta   90.00
_cell.angle_gamma   90.00
#
_symmetry.space_group_name_H-M   'P 1'
#
loop_
_entity.id
_entity.type
_entity.pdbx_description
1 polymer ?
#
loop_
_entity_poly.entity_id
_entity_poly.type
_entity_poly.pdbx_seq_one_letter_code
_entity_poly.pdbx_strand_id
1 'polypeptide(L)'
;MSKPLGIFDSFNNLDKIKPEDIASWLTPAPPPLYLENYLANKLLYPQSVPVSELDLKIELAILREALKINSAQSFNKSNPFLSESPFINFNLKKILIPGHFLDFVPDLQILVWVFIDGLLLERKREKDFEDIWTVIITGDLDDVVGTIILPRLKSAAGEIQLDLLGKTYTLKLGSLTVVPCLKKKCQLLFKSNESLLLGKNDLLIEVYGGKLGIVVDGRV
;
A
#
# COMPACT_ATOMS: atom_id res chain seq x y z
N MET A 1 -24.95 22.53 2.84
CA MET A 1 -24.42 21.58 1.83
C MET A 1 -23.01 21.23 2.25
N SER A 2 -22.71 19.96 2.48
CA SER A 2 -21.36 19.48 2.79
C SER A 2 -20.46 19.70 1.57
N LYS A 3 -19.23 20.19 1.78
CA LYS A 3 -18.25 20.27 0.70
C LYS A 3 -17.88 18.84 0.26
N PRO A 4 -17.77 18.56 -1.04
CA PRO A 4 -17.21 17.28 -1.50
C PRO A 4 -15.79 17.16 -0.95
N LEU A 5 -15.49 16.05 -0.27
CA LEU A 5 -14.17 15.77 0.27
C LEU A 5 -13.28 15.23 -0.86
N GLY A 6 -12.17 15.89 -1.12
CA GLY A 6 -11.11 15.38 -2.00
C GLY A 6 -10.24 14.36 -1.28
N ILE A 7 -9.59 13.47 -2.05
CA ILE A 7 -8.65 12.47 -1.52
C ILE A 7 -7.55 13.09 -0.65
N PHE A 8 -7.14 14.32 -0.98
CA PHE A 8 -6.06 15.02 -0.30
C PHE A 8 -6.48 15.87 0.90
N ASP A 9 -7.78 16.04 1.15
CA ASP A 9 -8.27 16.76 2.34
C ASP A 9 -7.88 16.05 3.65
N SER A 10 -7.55 14.76 3.56
CA SER A 10 -7.07 13.94 4.70
C SER A 10 -5.59 14.19 5.06
N PHE A 11 -4.89 15.04 4.31
CA PHE A 11 -3.44 15.27 4.46
C PHE A 11 -3.15 16.76 4.68
N ASN A 12 -2.51 17.09 5.80
CA ASN A 12 -2.25 18.47 6.22
C ASN A 12 -0.84 18.97 5.88
N ASN A 13 -0.08 18.19 5.13
CA ASN A 13 1.37 18.31 4.95
C ASN A 13 1.79 18.10 3.49
N LEU A 14 0.87 18.29 2.55
CA LEU A 14 1.11 18.17 1.12
C LEU A 14 2.11 19.23 0.62
N ASP A 15 2.15 20.39 1.28
CA ASP A 15 3.10 21.48 1.05
C ASP A 15 4.57 21.06 1.29
N LYS A 16 4.81 19.94 1.97
CA LYS A 16 6.14 19.40 2.23
C LYS A 16 6.64 18.44 1.16
N ILE A 17 5.77 17.99 0.25
CA ILE A 17 6.12 17.07 -0.83
C ILE A 17 6.87 17.86 -1.89
N LYS A 18 8.06 17.41 -2.29
CA LYS A 18 8.83 18.08 -3.33
C LYS A 18 8.48 17.52 -4.71
N PRO A 19 8.56 18.33 -5.78
CA PRO A 19 8.35 17.85 -7.16
C PRO A 19 9.26 16.67 -7.54
N GLU A 20 10.49 16.64 -7.02
CA GLU A 20 11.45 15.56 -7.29
C GLU A 20 11.01 14.22 -6.69
N ASP A 21 10.38 14.26 -5.52
CA ASP A 21 9.85 13.06 -4.86
C ASP A 21 8.71 12.47 -5.69
N ILE A 22 7.82 13.32 -6.22
CA ILE A 22 6.74 12.91 -7.14
C ILE A 22 7.33 12.34 -8.44
N ALA A 23 8.32 13.02 -9.01
CA ALA A 23 8.95 12.63 -10.28
C ALA A 23 9.57 11.23 -10.22
N SER A 24 10.09 10.82 -9.06
CA SER A 24 10.72 9.50 -8.86
C SER A 24 9.79 8.31 -9.14
N TRP A 25 8.46 8.53 -9.06
CA TRP A 25 7.44 7.50 -9.32
C TRP A 25 6.94 7.48 -10.77
N LEU A 26 7.38 8.42 -11.61
CA LEU A 26 6.82 8.65 -12.95
C LEU A 26 7.84 8.31 -14.03
N THR A 27 7.41 7.51 -15.01
CA THR A 27 8.25 7.11 -16.15
C THR A 27 7.47 7.31 -17.47
N PRO A 28 7.85 8.27 -18.33
CA PRO A 28 8.86 9.30 -18.12
C PRO A 28 8.40 10.37 -17.11
N ALA A 29 9.36 10.97 -16.40
CA ALA A 29 9.07 12.03 -15.44
C ALA A 29 8.70 13.35 -16.15
N PRO A 30 7.59 14.02 -15.79
CA PRO A 30 7.29 15.36 -16.26
C PRO A 30 8.32 16.40 -15.79
N PRO A 31 8.41 17.57 -16.45
CA PRO A 31 9.27 18.66 -15.99
C PRO A 31 8.92 19.08 -14.55
N PRO A 32 9.90 19.38 -13.68
CA PRO A 32 9.65 19.75 -12.28
C PRO A 32 8.66 20.91 -12.11
N LEU A 33 8.76 21.94 -12.97
CA LEU A 33 7.85 23.09 -12.96
C LEU A 33 6.38 22.69 -13.22
N TYR A 34 6.14 21.66 -14.03
CA TYR A 34 4.78 21.14 -14.24
C TYR A 34 4.24 20.51 -12.97
N LEU A 35 5.05 19.67 -12.30
CA LEU A 35 4.67 19.01 -11.05
C LEU A 35 4.46 20.00 -9.91
N GLU A 36 5.30 21.04 -9.81
CA GLU A 36 5.13 22.14 -8.86
C GLU A 36 3.80 22.86 -9.05
N ASN A 37 3.49 23.27 -10.28
CA ASN A 37 2.21 23.92 -10.61
C ASN A 37 1.02 22.98 -10.34
N TYR A 38 1.17 21.70 -10.64
CA TYR A 38 0.14 20.70 -10.39
C TYR A 38 -0.15 20.56 -8.89
N LEU A 39 0.90 20.41 -8.08
CA LEU A 39 0.80 20.31 -6.61
C LEU A 39 0.20 21.59 -6.01
N ALA A 40 0.64 22.77 -6.46
CA ALA A 40 0.07 24.06 -6.04
C ALA A 40 -1.43 24.15 -6.35
N ASN A 41 -1.84 23.75 -7.55
CA ASN A 41 -3.26 23.70 -7.91
C ASN A 41 -4.03 22.69 -7.04
N LYS A 42 -3.42 21.56 -6.70
CA LYS A 42 -4.06 20.56 -5.84
C LYS A 42 -4.22 21.04 -4.39
N LEU A 43 -3.25 21.80 -3.88
CA LEU A 43 -3.34 22.47 -2.57
C LEU A 43 -4.47 23.51 -2.54
N LEU A 44 -4.65 24.27 -3.62
CA LEU A 44 -5.70 25.28 -3.73
C LEU A 44 -7.09 24.68 -3.99
N TYR A 45 -7.13 23.57 -4.74
CA TYR A 45 -8.36 22.89 -5.16
C TYR A 45 -8.25 21.36 -4.93
N PRO A 46 -8.31 20.88 -3.67
CA PRO A 46 -8.15 19.46 -3.33
C PRO A 46 -9.21 18.55 -3.97
N GLN A 47 -10.41 19.09 -4.20
CA GLN A 47 -11.55 18.40 -4.81
C GLN A 47 -11.48 18.27 -6.34
N SER A 48 -10.45 18.83 -6.99
CA SER A 48 -10.26 18.63 -8.43
C SER A 48 -10.12 17.13 -8.74
N VAL A 49 -10.48 16.71 -9.95
CA VAL A 49 -10.36 15.32 -10.40
C VAL A 49 -9.38 15.23 -11.56
N PRO A 50 -8.60 14.15 -11.67
CA PRO A 50 -7.66 13.99 -12.77
C PRO A 50 -8.44 13.79 -14.07
N VAL A 51 -8.09 14.52 -15.12
CA VAL A 51 -8.77 14.47 -16.43
C VAL A 51 -8.04 13.60 -17.45
N SER A 52 -6.78 13.25 -17.17
CA SER A 52 -5.95 12.39 -18.01
C SER A 52 -5.30 11.26 -17.21
N GLU A 53 -4.83 10.23 -17.91
CA GLU A 53 -4.08 9.13 -17.29
C GLU A 53 -2.78 9.63 -16.64
N LEU A 54 -2.12 10.62 -17.24
CA LEU A 54 -0.93 11.24 -16.68
C LEU A 54 -1.25 11.95 -15.36
N ASP A 55 -2.35 12.71 -15.32
CA ASP A 55 -2.80 13.38 -14.11
C ASP A 55 -3.11 12.38 -13.00
N LEU A 56 -3.80 11.27 -13.33
CA LEU A 56 -4.05 10.19 -12.37
C LEU A 56 -2.72 9.62 -11.83
N LYS A 57 -1.73 9.37 -12.69
CA LYS A 57 -0.41 8.89 -12.26
C LYS A 57 0.28 9.89 -11.32
N ILE A 58 0.19 11.20 -11.60
CA ILE A 58 0.71 12.25 -10.73
C ILE A 58 -0.02 12.26 -9.38
N GLU A 59 -1.35 12.17 -9.37
CA GLU A 59 -2.11 12.11 -8.11
C GLU A 59 -1.76 10.87 -7.29
N LEU A 60 -1.62 9.70 -7.93
CA LEU A 60 -1.19 8.49 -7.23
C LEU A 60 0.24 8.64 -6.67
N ALA A 61 1.14 9.34 -7.36
CA ALA A 61 2.48 9.65 -6.87
C ALA A 61 2.45 10.63 -5.69
N ILE A 62 1.62 11.69 -5.75
CA ILE A 62 1.38 12.60 -4.62
C ILE A 62 0.83 11.83 -3.42
N LEU A 63 -0.12 10.91 -3.64
CA LEU A 63 -0.70 10.08 -2.59
C LEU A 63 0.33 9.18 -1.91
N ARG A 64 1.26 8.56 -2.67
CA ARG A 64 2.38 7.78 -2.11
C ARG A 64 3.22 8.63 -1.16
N GLU A 65 3.63 9.82 -1.61
CA GLU A 65 4.46 10.73 -0.81
C GLU A 65 3.71 11.28 0.40
N ALA A 66 2.42 11.60 0.25
CA ALA A 66 1.58 12.03 1.35
C ALA A 66 1.48 10.95 2.44
N LEU A 67 1.25 9.70 2.06
CA LEU A 67 1.22 8.56 2.98
C LEU A 67 2.57 8.35 3.68
N LYS A 68 3.67 8.47 2.94
CA LYS A 68 5.05 8.34 3.45
C LYS A 68 5.40 9.39 4.50
N ILE A 69 5.09 10.66 4.26
CA ILE A 69 5.37 11.72 5.23
C ILE A 69 4.52 11.52 6.51
N ASN A 70 3.29 11.03 6.38
CA ASN A 70 2.40 10.79 7.53
C ASN A 70 2.77 9.54 8.32
N SER A 71 3.31 8.50 7.68
CA SER A 71 3.82 7.31 8.37
C SER A 71 5.07 7.63 9.19
N ALA A 72 6.02 8.39 8.63
CA ALA A 72 7.26 8.79 9.30
C ALA A 72 7.01 9.62 10.58
N GLN A 73 5.99 10.49 10.58
CA GLN A 73 5.62 11.28 11.76
C GLN A 73 5.11 10.43 12.93
N SER A 74 4.59 9.23 12.67
CA SER A 74 4.10 8.30 13.70
C SER A 74 5.24 7.62 14.47
N PHE A 75 6.44 7.50 13.87
CA PHE A 75 7.60 6.88 14.53
C PHE A 75 8.35 7.81 15.50
N ASN A 76 8.23 9.14 15.31
CA ASN A 76 9.02 10.12 16.06
C ASN A 76 8.28 10.76 17.24
N LYS A 77 6.99 10.47 17.46
CA LYS A 77 6.22 11.01 18.58
C LYS A 77 6.09 9.97 19.69
N SER A 78 6.72 10.26 20.83
CA SER A 78 6.78 9.47 22.06
C SER A 78 5.46 9.36 22.85
N ASN A 79 4.31 9.72 22.25
CA ASN A 79 2.99 9.64 22.89
C ASN A 79 2.17 8.49 22.29
N PRO A 80 2.11 7.31 22.92
CA PRO A 80 1.49 6.10 22.39
C PRO A 80 -0.04 6.16 22.25
N PHE A 81 -0.68 7.29 22.58
CA PHE A 81 -2.15 7.39 22.62
C PHE A 81 -2.76 8.32 21.56
N LEU A 82 -1.99 9.11 20.80
CA LEU A 82 -2.56 10.17 19.94
C LEU A 82 -1.87 10.38 18.57
N SER A 83 -1.07 9.43 18.09
CA SER A 83 -0.38 9.61 16.80
C SER A 83 -0.20 8.33 16.00
N GLU A 84 -1.24 7.51 15.87
CA GLU A 84 -1.29 6.50 14.81
C GLU A 84 -1.80 7.18 13.54
N SER A 85 -1.03 7.10 12.44
CA SER A 85 -1.52 7.47 11.11
C SER A 85 -2.89 6.82 10.87
N PRO A 86 -3.91 7.55 10.39
CA PRO A 86 -5.26 7.02 10.24
C PRO A 86 -5.34 5.87 9.22
N PHE A 87 -4.25 5.65 8.48
CA PHE A 87 -4.13 4.69 7.40
C PHE A 87 -3.44 3.38 7.81
N ILE A 88 -2.85 3.30 9.00
CA ILE A 88 -2.09 2.12 9.41
C ILE A 88 -2.14 1.89 10.92
N ASN A 89 -2.40 0.64 11.32
CA ASN A 89 -2.26 0.18 12.69
C ASN A 89 -1.17 -0.89 12.78
N PHE A 90 -0.02 -0.52 13.34
CA PHE A 90 1.16 -1.39 13.43
C PHE A 90 1.02 -2.54 14.44
N ASN A 91 0.21 -2.33 15.48
CA ASN A 91 -0.03 -3.32 16.53
C ASN A 91 -0.90 -4.46 16.00
N LEU A 92 -1.93 -4.12 15.23
CA LEU A 92 -2.87 -5.06 14.63
C LEU A 92 -2.46 -5.50 13.21
N LYS A 93 -1.37 -4.94 12.66
CA LYS A 93 -0.91 -5.15 11.29
C LYS A 93 -2.03 -4.92 10.26
N LYS A 94 -2.69 -3.77 10.35
CA LYS A 94 -3.79 -3.38 9.47
C LYS A 94 -3.43 -2.16 8.64
N ILE A 95 -3.75 -2.20 7.36
CA ILE A 95 -3.82 -1.02 6.50
C ILE A 95 -5.29 -0.64 6.39
N LEU A 96 -5.59 0.62 6.66
CA LEU A 96 -6.93 1.20 6.66
C LEU A 96 -7.02 2.15 5.47
N ILE A 97 -7.82 1.81 4.47
CA ILE A 97 -8.02 2.61 3.27
C ILE A 97 -9.44 3.20 3.34
N PRO A 98 -9.60 4.52 3.41
CA PRO A 98 -10.93 5.12 3.38
C PRO A 98 -11.67 4.77 2.08
N GLY A 99 -12.89 4.27 2.19
CA GLY A 99 -13.69 3.81 1.07
C GLY A 99 -13.99 4.89 0.05
N HIS A 100 -14.11 6.15 0.48
CA HIS A 100 -14.30 7.28 -0.42
C HIS A 100 -13.07 7.54 -1.33
N PHE A 101 -11.89 6.97 -1.05
CA PHE A 101 -10.76 7.05 -1.98
C PHE A 101 -11.04 6.26 -3.27
N LEU A 102 -11.91 5.24 -3.22
CA LEU A 102 -12.34 4.49 -4.41
C LEU A 102 -13.22 5.32 -5.35
N ASP A 103 -13.81 6.42 -4.88
CA ASP A 103 -14.55 7.36 -5.73
C ASP A 103 -13.59 8.13 -6.68
N PHE A 104 -12.31 8.23 -6.30
CA PHE A 104 -11.25 8.89 -7.06
C PHE A 104 -10.34 7.89 -7.79
N VAL A 105 -10.05 6.75 -7.15
CA VAL A 105 -9.23 5.67 -7.69
C VAL A 105 -10.04 4.37 -7.66
N PRO A 106 -10.87 4.09 -8.69
CA PRO A 106 -11.79 2.95 -8.69
C PRO A 106 -11.11 1.58 -8.64
N ASP A 107 -9.84 1.51 -9.07
CA ASP A 107 -9.07 0.28 -9.03
C ASP A 107 -8.46 0.05 -7.64
N LEU A 108 -9.05 -0.88 -6.91
CA LEU A 108 -8.60 -1.30 -5.58
C LEU A 108 -7.16 -1.80 -5.57
N GLN A 109 -6.69 -2.50 -6.61
CA GLN A 109 -5.33 -3.04 -6.64
C GLN A 109 -4.32 -1.90 -6.73
N ILE A 110 -4.55 -0.95 -7.63
CA ILE A 110 -3.71 0.24 -7.78
C ILE A 110 -3.68 1.05 -6.48
N LEU A 111 -4.84 1.25 -5.85
CA LEU A 111 -4.93 1.98 -4.59
C LEU A 111 -4.15 1.27 -3.47
N VAL A 112 -4.28 -0.06 -3.34
CA VAL A 112 -3.53 -0.84 -2.36
C VAL A 112 -2.03 -0.77 -2.62
N TRP A 113 -1.58 -0.81 -3.88
CA TRP A 113 -0.18 -0.66 -4.22
C TRP A 113 0.39 0.68 -3.77
N VAL A 114 -0.36 1.77 -3.97
CA VAL A 114 0.02 3.10 -3.46
C VAL A 114 0.19 3.09 -1.94
N PHE A 115 -0.71 2.40 -1.21
CA PHE A 115 -0.59 2.28 0.24
C PHE A 115 0.60 1.41 0.67
N ILE A 116 0.90 0.32 -0.03
CA ILE A 116 2.09 -0.49 0.23
C ILE A 116 3.35 0.34 0.01
N ASP A 117 3.43 1.04 -1.14
CA ASP A 117 4.59 1.86 -1.49
C ASP A 117 4.80 3.00 -0.46
N GLY A 118 3.73 3.71 -0.11
CA GLY A 118 3.81 4.85 0.80
C GLY A 118 4.02 4.47 2.27
N LEU A 119 3.52 3.32 2.73
CA LEU A 119 3.51 2.97 4.16
C LEU A 119 4.54 1.89 4.54
N LEU A 120 4.89 1.00 3.61
CA LEU A 120 5.64 -0.22 3.93
C LEU A 120 6.98 -0.34 3.19
N LEU A 121 7.18 0.35 2.07
CA LEU A 121 8.37 0.15 1.22
C LEU A 121 9.70 0.47 1.94
N GLU A 122 9.78 1.60 2.63
CA GLU A 122 11.02 2.03 3.30
C GLU A 122 11.23 1.40 4.68
N ARG A 123 10.33 0.50 5.09
CA ARG A 123 10.34 -0.07 6.42
C ARG A 123 11.45 -1.10 6.55
N LYS A 124 12.29 -0.97 7.59
CA LYS A 124 13.28 -1.98 7.93
C LYS A 124 12.59 -3.26 8.41
N ARG A 125 12.70 -4.36 7.64
CA ARG A 125 12.14 -5.68 7.94
C ARG A 125 12.99 -6.43 8.97
N GLU A 126 13.15 -5.84 10.16
CA GLU A 126 14.09 -6.34 11.18
C GLU A 126 13.51 -7.44 12.09
N LYS A 127 12.18 -7.58 12.17
CA LYS A 127 11.51 -8.54 13.08
C LYS A 127 10.71 -9.58 12.29
N ASP A 128 10.85 -10.85 12.69
CA ASP A 128 10.25 -12.02 12.03
C ASP A 128 8.70 -12.11 12.14
N PHE A 129 8.00 -11.09 12.66
CA PHE A 129 6.54 -11.11 12.91
C PHE A 129 5.80 -9.96 12.22
N GLU A 130 6.41 -9.39 11.19
CA GLU A 130 5.87 -8.19 10.52
C GLU A 130 5.53 -8.42 9.05
N ASP A 131 5.43 -9.69 8.69
CA ASP A 131 5.38 -10.16 7.31
C ASP A 131 3.96 -10.26 6.77
N ILE A 132 2.92 -10.10 7.60
CA ILE A 132 1.52 -10.27 7.19
C ILE A 132 0.69 -9.08 7.66
N TRP A 133 -0.02 -8.47 6.71
CA TRP A 133 -0.86 -7.31 6.93
C TRP A 133 -2.27 -7.56 6.39
N THR A 134 -3.29 -7.10 7.12
CA THR A 134 -4.68 -7.14 6.66
C THR A 134 -5.04 -5.81 6.01
N VAL A 135 -5.69 -5.84 4.85
CA VAL A 135 -6.18 -4.65 4.16
C VAL A 135 -7.67 -4.49 4.44
N ILE A 136 -8.05 -3.32 4.94
CA ILE A 136 -9.42 -2.99 5.31
C ILE A 136 -9.84 -1.73 4.59
N ILE A 137 -10.99 -1.77 3.92
CA ILE A 137 -11.67 -0.58 3.43
C ILE A 137 -12.56 -0.05 4.57
N THR A 138 -12.36 1.19 4.98
CA THR A 138 -13.11 1.84 6.07
C THR A 138 -14.21 2.74 5.53
N GLY A 139 -15.32 2.89 6.24
CA GLY A 139 -16.46 3.70 5.80
C GLY A 139 -17.61 3.56 6.79
N ASP A 140 -18.84 3.43 6.29
CA ASP A 140 -20.00 3.09 7.13
C ASP A 140 -19.84 1.69 7.76
N LEU A 141 -19.19 0.78 7.04
CA LEU A 141 -18.83 -0.56 7.49
C LEU A 141 -17.40 -0.86 7.05
N ASP A 142 -16.62 -1.45 7.96
CA ASP A 142 -15.28 -1.94 7.65
C ASP A 142 -15.35 -3.26 6.87
N ASP A 143 -14.75 -3.31 5.68
CA ASP A 143 -14.68 -4.49 4.82
C ASP A 143 -13.23 -4.98 4.71
N VAL A 144 -12.96 -6.22 5.15
CA VAL A 144 -11.65 -6.86 4.97
C VAL A 144 -11.56 -7.33 3.52
N VAL A 145 -10.70 -6.71 2.73
CA VAL A 145 -10.64 -6.95 1.28
C VAL A 145 -9.52 -7.89 0.86
N GLY A 146 -8.50 -8.10 1.71
CA GLY A 146 -7.40 -8.99 1.42
C GLY A 146 -6.28 -8.99 2.46
N THR A 147 -5.19 -9.68 2.10
CA THR A 147 -3.96 -9.79 2.92
C THR A 147 -2.77 -9.37 2.07
N ILE A 148 -1.81 -8.68 2.67
CA ILE A 148 -0.48 -8.43 2.11
C ILE A 148 0.53 -9.31 2.84
N ILE A 149 1.41 -9.95 2.08
CA ILE A 149 2.51 -10.77 2.55
C ILE A 149 3.81 -10.10 2.13
N LEU A 150 4.66 -9.79 3.09
CA LEU A 150 5.96 -9.15 2.95
C LEU A 150 7.05 -10.16 3.38
N PRO A 151 7.35 -11.18 2.55
CA PRO A 151 8.35 -12.17 2.91
C PRO A 151 9.73 -11.49 3.09
N ARG A 152 10.50 -12.00 4.04
CA ARG A 152 11.89 -11.58 4.23
C ARG A 152 12.78 -12.30 3.24
N LEU A 153 13.44 -11.54 2.38
CA LEU A 153 14.27 -12.08 1.31
C LEU A 153 15.70 -12.34 1.81
N LYS A 154 16.24 -13.53 1.52
CA LYS A 154 17.65 -13.87 1.74
C LYS A 154 18.51 -13.53 0.52
N SER A 155 17.91 -13.54 -0.66
CA SER A 155 18.53 -13.28 -1.95
C SER A 155 17.62 -12.36 -2.79
N ALA A 156 18.23 -11.59 -3.69
CA ALA A 156 17.51 -10.77 -4.67
C ALA A 156 16.90 -11.60 -5.82
N ALA A 157 17.33 -12.86 -5.96
CA ALA A 157 16.87 -13.78 -6.98
C ALA A 157 16.33 -15.06 -6.36
N GLY A 158 15.28 -15.61 -6.93
CA GLY A 158 14.63 -16.84 -6.45
C GLY A 158 13.15 -16.85 -6.77
N GLU A 159 12.49 -17.88 -6.23
CA GLU A 159 11.05 -18.08 -6.39
C GLU A 159 10.37 -18.34 -5.05
N ILE A 160 9.13 -17.90 -4.94
CA ILE A 160 8.20 -18.25 -3.86
C ILE A 160 7.10 -19.09 -4.49
N GLN A 161 6.87 -20.28 -3.94
CA GLN A 161 5.75 -21.13 -4.29
C GLN A 161 4.64 -20.95 -3.26
N LEU A 162 3.43 -20.69 -3.75
CA LEU A 162 2.23 -20.56 -2.94
C LEU A 162 1.20 -21.57 -3.39
N ASP A 163 0.78 -22.48 -2.52
CA ASP A 163 -0.38 -23.33 -2.79
C ASP A 163 -1.62 -22.71 -2.13
N LEU A 164 -2.61 -22.38 -2.94
CA LEU A 164 -3.85 -21.73 -2.51
C LEU A 164 -5.03 -22.39 -3.20
N LEU A 165 -5.96 -22.92 -2.39
CA LEU A 165 -7.16 -23.61 -2.89
C LEU A 165 -6.85 -24.74 -3.91
N GLY A 166 -5.75 -25.47 -3.70
CA GLY A 166 -5.31 -26.56 -4.57
C GLY A 166 -4.64 -26.10 -5.88
N LYS A 167 -4.36 -24.81 -6.04
CA LYS A 167 -3.56 -24.26 -7.15
C LYS A 167 -2.22 -23.78 -6.65
N THR A 168 -1.15 -24.17 -7.35
CA THR A 168 0.21 -23.69 -7.10
C THR A 168 0.49 -22.45 -7.94
N TYR A 169 0.98 -21.40 -7.29
CA TYR A 169 1.44 -20.16 -7.91
C TYR A 169 2.94 -20.01 -7.67
N THR A 170 3.71 -19.78 -8.74
CA THR A 170 5.14 -19.49 -8.66
C THR A 170 5.36 -18.01 -8.88
N LEU A 171 5.92 -17.35 -7.87
CA LEU A 171 6.18 -15.93 -7.85
C LEU A 171 7.68 -15.68 -7.97
N LYS A 172 8.09 -14.79 -8.87
CA LYS A 172 9.48 -14.35 -8.98
C LYS A 172 9.78 -13.29 -7.91
N LEU A 173 10.91 -13.45 -7.22
CA LEU A 173 11.43 -12.38 -6.35
C LEU A 173 11.72 -11.12 -7.19
N GLY A 174 11.58 -9.95 -6.55
CA GLY A 174 11.65 -8.63 -7.19
C GLY A 174 10.32 -8.12 -7.76
N SER A 175 9.21 -8.82 -7.52
CA SER A 175 7.88 -8.43 -8.04
C SER A 175 6.83 -8.26 -6.94
N LEU A 176 5.83 -7.43 -7.23
CA LEU A 176 4.60 -7.33 -6.46
C LEU A 176 3.53 -8.12 -7.22
N THR A 177 3.00 -9.18 -6.63
CA THR A 177 2.02 -10.05 -7.31
C THR A 177 0.74 -10.18 -6.51
N VAL A 178 -0.40 -10.17 -7.21
CA VAL A 178 -1.71 -10.45 -6.63
C VAL A 178 -2.14 -11.87 -6.97
N VAL A 179 -2.39 -12.67 -5.94
CA VAL A 179 -2.94 -14.02 -6.06
C VAL A 179 -4.42 -13.98 -5.70
N PRO A 180 -5.32 -14.32 -6.63
CA PRO A 180 -6.76 -14.18 -6.41
C PRO A 180 -7.24 -15.18 -5.36
N CYS A 181 -7.92 -14.68 -4.32
CA CYS A 181 -8.67 -15.52 -3.37
C CYS A 181 -10.01 -14.90 -3.01
N LEU A 182 -11.08 -15.28 -3.71
CA LEU A 182 -12.41 -14.69 -3.51
C LEU A 182 -13.11 -15.13 -2.21
N LYS A 183 -12.57 -16.16 -1.52
CA LYS A 183 -13.11 -16.56 -0.22
C LYS A 183 -12.68 -15.55 0.85
N LYS A 184 -13.53 -15.34 1.87
CA LYS A 184 -13.18 -14.47 3.01
C LYS A 184 -11.90 -14.89 3.71
N LYS A 185 -11.68 -16.20 3.84
CA LYS A 185 -10.50 -16.81 4.43
C LYS A 185 -10.00 -17.95 3.55
N CYS A 186 -8.69 -18.08 3.45
CA CYS A 186 -8.02 -19.04 2.61
C CYS A 186 -6.83 -19.66 3.34
N GLN A 187 -6.65 -20.98 3.19
CA GLN A 187 -5.43 -21.66 3.63
C GLN A 187 -4.36 -21.47 2.56
N LEU A 188 -3.24 -20.89 2.95
CA LEU A 188 -2.08 -20.63 2.12
C LEU A 188 -0.92 -21.49 2.60
N LEU A 189 -0.37 -22.30 1.71
CA LEU A 189 0.92 -22.98 1.94
C LEU A 189 2.01 -22.17 1.25
N PHE A 190 2.90 -21.60 2.04
CA PHE A 190 4.07 -20.85 1.59
C PHE A 190 5.29 -21.77 1.55
N LYS A 191 6.03 -21.79 0.44
CA LYS A 191 7.30 -22.50 0.29
C LYS A 191 8.33 -21.65 -0.45
N SER A 192 9.50 -21.44 0.13
CA SER A 192 10.61 -20.75 -0.54
C SER A 192 11.96 -21.09 0.08
N ASN A 193 12.97 -21.33 -0.74
CA ASN A 193 14.35 -21.50 -0.25
C ASN A 193 15.02 -20.14 0.06
N GLU A 194 14.66 -19.12 -0.71
CA GLU A 194 15.30 -17.79 -0.75
C GLU A 194 14.55 -16.73 0.06
N SER A 195 13.47 -17.10 0.74
CA SER A 195 12.73 -16.18 1.58
C SER A 195 12.13 -16.86 2.81
N LEU A 196 11.77 -16.06 3.80
CA LEU A 196 11.14 -16.49 5.03
C LEU A 196 9.81 -15.76 5.19
N LEU A 197 8.80 -16.48 5.66
CA LEU A 197 7.54 -15.93 6.13
C LEU A 197 7.35 -16.37 7.58
N LEU A 198 7.23 -15.41 8.49
CA LEU A 198 7.18 -15.66 9.93
C LEU A 198 8.37 -16.51 10.42
N GLY A 199 9.56 -16.22 9.89
CA GLY A 199 10.81 -16.94 10.19
C GLY A 199 10.91 -18.35 9.58
N LYS A 200 9.95 -18.79 8.77
CA LYS A 200 9.89 -20.15 8.18
C LYS A 200 9.94 -20.12 6.66
N ASN A 201 10.58 -21.13 6.08
CA ASN A 201 10.67 -21.37 4.64
C ASN A 201 9.53 -22.25 4.09
N ASP A 202 8.88 -23.03 4.95
CA ASP A 202 7.68 -23.83 4.67
C ASP A 202 6.66 -23.58 5.79
N LEU A 203 5.48 -23.09 5.43
CA LEU A 203 4.46 -22.67 6.39
C LEU A 203 3.05 -22.78 5.82
N LEU A 204 2.16 -23.44 6.56
CA LEU A 204 0.71 -23.42 6.32
C LEU A 204 0.04 -22.42 7.26
N ILE A 205 -0.67 -21.44 6.70
CA ILE A 205 -1.39 -20.40 7.46
C ILE A 205 -2.78 -20.13 6.88
N GLU A 206 -3.67 -19.59 7.71
CA GLU A 206 -4.93 -19.00 7.26
C GLU A 206 -4.75 -17.49 7.09
N VAL A 207 -5.15 -16.97 5.93
CA VAL A 207 -5.10 -15.53 5.61
C VAL A 207 -6.45 -15.06 5.09
N TYR A 208 -6.70 -13.75 5.14
CA TYR A 208 -7.89 -13.15 4.55
C TYR A 208 -7.73 -13.05 3.03
N GLY A 209 -8.72 -13.57 2.31
CA GLY A 209 -8.91 -13.24 0.90
C GLY A 209 -9.87 -12.05 0.77
N GLY A 210 -10.71 -12.07 -0.26
CA GLY A 210 -11.70 -11.05 -0.54
C GLY A 210 -11.55 -10.50 -1.95
N LYS A 211 -11.98 -9.25 -2.14
CA LYS A 211 -11.97 -8.57 -3.44
C LYS A 211 -10.55 -8.34 -3.98
N LEU A 212 -9.60 -8.07 -3.08
CA LEU A 212 -8.18 -7.90 -3.43
C LEU A 212 -7.48 -9.25 -3.59
N GLY A 213 -7.82 -10.23 -2.76
CA GLY A 213 -7.08 -11.50 -2.66
C GLY A 213 -5.84 -11.37 -1.77
N ILE A 214 -4.74 -12.02 -2.17
CA ILE A 214 -3.47 -12.02 -1.44
C ILE A 214 -2.43 -11.28 -2.27
N VAL A 215 -1.90 -10.18 -1.74
CA VAL A 215 -0.79 -9.45 -2.36
C VAL A 215 0.51 -9.96 -1.76
N VAL A 216 1.49 -10.29 -2.58
CA VAL A 216 2.82 -10.70 -2.13
C VAL A 216 3.84 -9.71 -2.66
N ASP A 217 4.51 -9.01 -1.75
CA ASP A 217 5.56 -8.05 -2.06
C ASP A 217 6.94 -8.72 -1.95
N GLY A 218 7.40 -9.26 -3.07
CA GLY A 218 8.73 -9.84 -3.21
C GLY A 218 9.81 -8.82 -3.57
N ARG A 219 9.56 -7.51 -3.49
CA ARG A 219 10.57 -6.48 -3.79
C ARG A 219 11.59 -6.33 -2.64
N VAL A 220 12.83 -6.01 -3.02
CA VAL A 220 13.98 -5.77 -2.14
C VAL A 220 14.03 -4.32 -1.71
#